data_AF-A0A8H8R531-F1
#
_entry.id   AF-A0A8H8R531-F1
#
_cell.length_a   1.000
_cell.length_b   1.000
_cell.length_c   1.000
_cell.angle_alpha   90.00
_cell.angle_beta   90.00
_cell.angle_gamma   90.00
#
_symmetry.space_group_name_H-M   'P 1'
#
loop_
_entity.id
_entity.type
_entity.pdbx_description
1 polymer ?
#
loop_
_entity_poly.entity_id
_entity_poly.type
_entity_poly.pdbx_seq_one_letter_code
_entity_poly.pdbx_strand_id
1 'polypeptide(L)'
;MSGLEVLAAVTSIVSAFNGSLSLYRSWRDKRTDRVADEENHKLECSLYTGATTIQQEYERYSTRLGPRFSSGDDDCQSQLAQYVTYFQYAIETLTAESHSRGMQLPSVANILAVSETTRIGVVGILEEQYQRMVQGGSASRTFLSPSHRSALRGSVAWMSGVDHLSTFQSKRSMEVVF
;
A
#
# COMPACT_ATOMS: atom_id res chain seq x y z
N MET A 1 7.95 4.31 26.96
CA MET A 1 7.00 3.21 26.69
C MET A 1 6.81 3.15 25.20
N SER A 2 6.93 1.94 24.67
CA SER A 2 7.49 1.61 23.35
C SER A 2 6.72 2.20 22.17
N GLY A 3 7.46 2.72 21.19
CA GLY A 3 6.97 2.84 19.82
C GLY A 3 6.43 1.48 19.36
N LEU A 4 5.41 1.53 18.49
CA LEU A 4 4.72 0.41 17.87
C LEU A 4 5.55 -0.89 17.83
N GLU A 5 5.19 -1.91 18.64
CA GLU A 5 5.87 -3.20 18.58
C GLU A 5 5.70 -3.85 17.19
N VAL A 6 6.72 -4.57 16.71
CA VAL A 6 6.69 -5.25 15.41
C VAL A 6 5.49 -6.19 15.31
N LEU A 7 5.17 -6.90 16.40
CA LEU A 7 3.98 -7.75 16.47
C LEU A 7 2.69 -6.96 16.21
N ALA A 8 2.53 -5.81 16.86
CA ALA A 8 1.34 -4.98 16.73
C ALA A 8 1.23 -4.41 15.31
N ALA A 9 2.35 -3.99 14.73
CA ALA A 9 2.42 -3.48 13.36
C ALA A 9 2.03 -4.57 12.34
N VAL A 10 2.65 -5.75 12.44
CA VAL A 10 2.37 -6.90 11.57
C VAL A 10 0.90 -7.32 11.69
N THR A 11 0.38 -7.43 12.91
CA THR A 11 -1.02 -7.79 13.15
C THR A 11 -1.98 -6.78 12.51
N SER A 12 -1.67 -5.49 12.60
CA SER A 12 -2.45 -4.42 11.98
C SER A 12 -2.44 -4.52 10.46
N ILE A 13 -1.27 -4.78 9.86
CA ILE A 13 -1.12 -4.94 8.41
C ILE A 13 -1.89 -6.18 7.93
N VAL A 14 -1.72 -7.33 8.58
CA VAL A 14 -2.44 -8.58 8.24
C VAL A 14 -3.96 -8.40 8.36
N SER A 15 -4.42 -7.73 9.42
CA SER A 15 -5.84 -7.38 9.58
C SER A 15 -6.35 -6.51 8.43
N ALA A 16 -5.54 -5.54 8.00
CA ALA A 16 -5.85 -4.65 6.91
C ALA A 16 -5.93 -5.39 5.54
N PHE A 17 -5.04 -6.36 5.29
CA PHE A 17 -5.15 -7.25 4.10
C PHE A 17 -6.45 -8.05 4.11
N ASN A 18 -6.78 -8.67 5.25
CA ASN A 18 -8.00 -9.45 5.40
C ASN A 18 -9.26 -8.60 5.25
N GLY A 19 -9.27 -7.40 5.85
CA GLY A 19 -10.37 -6.44 5.70
C GLY A 19 -10.56 -6.00 4.25
N SER A 20 -9.47 -5.71 3.53
CA SER A 20 -9.50 -5.37 2.11
C SER A 20 -10.07 -6.51 1.26
N LEU A 21 -9.66 -7.76 1.54
CA LEU A 21 -10.17 -8.95 0.87
C LEU A 21 -11.67 -9.15 1.11
N SER A 22 -12.14 -8.97 2.35
CA SER A 22 -13.56 -9.06 2.70
C SER A 22 -14.39 -7.98 2.02
N LEU A 23 -13.93 -6.71 2.01
CA LEU A 23 -14.60 -5.61 1.32
C LEU A 23 -14.69 -5.86 -0.18
N TYR A 24 -13.58 -6.29 -0.78
CA TYR A 24 -13.52 -6.61 -2.20
C TYR A 24 -14.47 -7.75 -2.59
N ARG A 25 -14.50 -8.85 -1.84
CA ARG A 25 -15.44 -9.97 -2.06
C ARG A 25 -16.90 -9.51 -1.95
N SER A 26 -17.23 -8.75 -0.91
CA SER A 26 -18.59 -8.20 -0.72
C SER A 26 -19.03 -7.31 -1.87
N TRP A 27 -18.10 -6.52 -2.41
CA TRP A 27 -18.34 -5.69 -3.59
C TRP A 27 -18.52 -6.53 -4.86
N ARG A 28 -17.64 -7.51 -5.09
CA ARG A 28 -17.67 -8.40 -6.26
C ARG A 28 -18.98 -9.16 -6.33
N ASP A 29 -19.43 -9.74 -5.21
CA ASP A 29 -20.66 -10.54 -5.16
C ASP A 29 -21.92 -9.73 -5.47
N LYS A 30 -21.86 -8.39 -5.35
CA LYS A 30 -22.95 -7.47 -5.73
C LYS A 30 -22.94 -7.10 -7.22
N ARG A 31 -21.88 -7.39 -7.97
CA ARG A 31 -21.78 -7.12 -9.41
C ARG A 31 -21.84 -8.41 -10.22
N THR A 32 -22.64 -8.41 -11.27
CA THR A 32 -22.82 -9.56 -12.18
C THR A 32 -21.88 -9.50 -13.40
N ASP A 33 -21.08 -8.44 -13.53
CA ASP A 33 -20.22 -8.20 -14.69
C ASP A 33 -18.90 -8.97 -14.58
N ARG A 34 -18.77 -10.02 -15.41
CA ARG A 34 -17.61 -10.93 -15.56
C ARG A 34 -16.41 -10.32 -16.30
N VAL A 35 -16.46 -9.04 -16.66
CA VAL A 35 -15.58 -8.45 -17.69
C VAL A 35 -14.13 -8.22 -17.21
N ALA A 36 -13.86 -8.31 -15.91
CA ALA A 36 -12.52 -8.12 -15.34
C ALA A 36 -12.00 -9.35 -14.55
N ASP A 37 -12.42 -10.57 -14.91
CA ASP A 37 -12.13 -11.80 -14.14
C ASP A 37 -10.64 -12.01 -13.82
N GLU A 38 -9.72 -11.67 -14.74
CA GLU A 38 -8.28 -11.89 -14.51
C GLU A 38 -7.68 -10.90 -13.50
N GLU A 39 -7.92 -9.60 -13.65
CA GLU A 39 -7.42 -8.59 -12.69
C GLU A 39 -8.07 -8.76 -11.32
N ASN A 40 -9.35 -9.11 -11.32
CA ASN A 40 -10.10 -9.44 -10.12
C ASN A 40 -9.52 -10.64 -9.38
N HIS A 41 -9.14 -11.69 -10.10
CA HIS A 41 -8.50 -12.87 -9.54
C HIS A 41 -7.08 -12.55 -9.03
N LYS A 42 -6.30 -11.75 -9.78
CA LYS A 42 -4.97 -11.29 -9.37
C LYS A 42 -5.03 -10.52 -8.06
N LEU A 43 -5.98 -9.59 -7.92
CA LEU A 43 -6.16 -8.83 -6.69
C LEU A 43 -6.55 -9.74 -5.51
N GLU A 44 -7.52 -10.62 -5.70
CA GLU A 44 -7.93 -11.56 -4.65
C GLU A 44 -6.76 -12.43 -4.17
N CYS A 45 -6.00 -12.96 -5.13
CA CYS A 45 -4.80 -13.74 -4.88
C CYS A 45 -3.72 -12.93 -4.14
N SER A 46 -3.47 -11.68 -4.58
CA SER A 46 -2.50 -10.78 -3.94
C SER A 46 -2.86 -10.46 -2.50
N LEU A 47 -4.13 -10.16 -2.21
CA LEU A 47 -4.58 -9.84 -0.87
C LEU A 47 -4.46 -11.04 0.07
N TYR A 48 -4.88 -12.23 -0.39
CA TYR A 48 -4.76 -13.46 0.38
C TYR A 48 -3.30 -13.87 0.60
N THR A 49 -2.49 -13.86 -0.46
CA THR A 49 -1.08 -14.23 -0.43
C THR A 49 -0.28 -13.24 0.41
N GLY A 50 -0.61 -11.94 0.37
CA GLY A 50 0.03 -10.90 1.17
C GLY A 50 -0.12 -11.12 2.67
N ALA A 51 -1.36 -11.30 3.14
CA ALA A 51 -1.63 -11.61 4.55
C ALA A 51 -0.86 -12.84 5.03
N THR A 52 -0.97 -13.94 4.26
CA THR A 52 -0.36 -15.22 4.63
C THR A 52 1.17 -15.17 4.61
N THR A 53 1.77 -14.55 3.59
CA THR A 53 3.24 -14.43 3.49
C THR A 53 3.82 -13.60 4.63
N ILE A 54 3.23 -12.43 4.92
CA ILE A 54 3.69 -11.55 6.01
C ILE A 54 3.62 -12.28 7.35
N GLN A 55 2.49 -12.95 7.61
CA GLN A 55 2.28 -13.70 8.85
C GLN A 55 3.33 -14.82 9.00
N GLN A 56 3.55 -15.60 7.94
CA GLN A 56 4.50 -16.72 7.95
C GLN A 56 5.94 -16.26 8.17
N GLU A 57 6.38 -15.19 7.50
CA GLU A 57 7.73 -14.67 7.70
C GLU A 57 7.91 -14.08 9.10
N TYR A 58 6.91 -13.36 9.63
CA TYR A 58 6.94 -12.92 11.03
C TYR A 58 7.05 -14.09 12.01
N GLU A 59 6.20 -15.11 11.87
CA GLU A 59 6.20 -16.29 12.75
C GLU A 59 7.52 -17.06 12.66
N ARG A 60 8.07 -17.21 11.45
CA ARG A 60 9.36 -17.85 11.20
C ARG A 60 10.49 -17.18 11.95
N TYR A 61 10.59 -15.86 11.89
CA TYR A 61 11.64 -15.10 12.58
C TYR A 61 11.39 -15.00 14.09
N SER A 62 10.14 -14.80 14.50
CA SER A 62 9.72 -14.77 15.91
C SER A 62 9.97 -16.09 16.61
N THR A 63 9.81 -17.24 15.94
CA THR A 63 10.09 -18.56 16.52
C THR A 63 11.60 -18.75 16.80
N ARG A 64 12.46 -18.10 16.01
CA ARG A 64 13.93 -18.21 16.14
C ARG A 64 14.53 -17.25 17.16
N LEU A 65 14.03 -16.02 17.20
CA LEU A 65 14.59 -14.93 18.02
C LEU A 65 13.71 -14.55 19.22
N GLY A 66 12.50 -15.09 19.29
CA GLY A 66 11.57 -14.90 20.41
C GLY A 66 11.13 -13.44 20.58
N PRO A 67 10.81 -13.03 21.83
CA PRO A 67 10.25 -11.71 22.14
C PRO A 67 11.12 -10.53 21.70
N ARG A 68 12.44 -10.73 21.54
CA ARG A 68 13.36 -9.69 21.05
C ARG A 68 13.00 -9.25 19.63
N PHE A 69 12.63 -10.20 18.77
CA PHE A 69 12.19 -9.89 17.41
C PHE A 69 10.81 -9.24 17.38
N SER A 70 9.89 -9.72 18.23
CA SER A 70 8.54 -9.16 18.36
C SER A 70 8.52 -7.71 18.86
N SER A 71 9.47 -7.36 19.75
CA SER A 71 9.67 -5.98 20.20
C SER A 71 10.23 -5.12 19.06
N GLY A 72 11.24 -5.65 18.37
CA GLY A 72 11.88 -5.00 17.22
C GLY A 72 12.95 -3.99 17.57
N ASP A 73 13.58 -3.43 16.53
CA ASP A 73 14.46 -2.25 16.61
C ASP A 73 13.74 -0.98 16.12
N ASP A 74 14.22 0.20 16.53
CA ASP A 74 13.58 1.48 16.23
C ASP A 74 13.40 1.71 14.71
N ASP A 75 14.38 1.26 13.91
CA ASP A 75 14.35 1.35 12.45
C ASP A 75 13.21 0.52 11.85
N CYS A 76 13.04 -0.73 12.32
CA CYS A 76 11.95 -1.60 11.90
C CYS A 76 10.59 -1.04 12.30
N GLN A 77 10.46 -0.58 13.55
CA GLN A 77 9.20 -0.01 14.05
C GLN A 77 8.78 1.21 13.23
N SER A 78 9.71 2.12 12.94
CA SER A 78 9.45 3.31 12.12
C SER A 78 9.02 2.94 10.70
N GLN A 79 9.69 1.99 10.06
CA GLN A 79 9.35 1.57 8.70
C GLN A 79 8.00 0.84 8.64
N LEU A 80 7.70 -0.05 9.58
CA LEU A 80 6.41 -0.73 9.63
C LEU A 80 5.25 0.24 9.89
N ALA A 81 5.46 1.28 10.72
CA ALA A 81 4.45 2.32 10.94
C ALA A 81 4.08 3.08 9.65
N GLN A 82 5.05 3.30 8.75
CA GLN A 82 4.77 3.91 7.44
C GLN A 82 3.87 3.00 6.59
N TYR A 83 4.13 1.69 6.58
CA TYR A 83 3.29 0.73 5.84
C TYR A 83 1.90 0.58 6.45
N VAL A 84 1.76 0.62 7.77
CA VAL A 84 0.44 0.68 8.44
C VAL A 84 -0.36 1.89 7.93
N THR A 85 0.26 3.07 7.91
CA THR A 85 -0.38 4.32 7.47
C THR A 85 -0.75 4.26 5.97
N TYR A 86 0.17 3.79 5.13
CA TYR A 86 -0.04 3.70 3.69
C TYR A 86 -1.19 2.73 3.35
N PHE A 87 -1.25 1.59 4.04
CA PHE A 87 -2.27 0.58 3.81
C PHE A 87 -3.64 0.99 4.37
N GLN A 88 -3.67 1.71 5.49
CA GLN A 88 -4.89 2.32 6.02
C GLN A 88 -5.49 3.34 5.05
N TYR A 89 -4.66 4.23 4.46
CA TYR A 89 -5.12 5.19 3.45
C TYR A 89 -5.73 4.50 2.23
N ALA A 90 -5.14 3.38 1.79
CA ALA A 90 -5.70 2.57 0.72
C ALA A 90 -7.08 2.02 1.10
N ILE A 91 -7.27 1.46 2.30
CA ILE A 91 -8.57 0.95 2.77
C ILE A 91 -9.62 2.06 2.87
N GLU A 92 -9.25 3.23 3.37
CA GLU A 92 -10.15 4.39 3.44
C GLU A 92 -10.62 4.80 2.05
N THR A 93 -9.71 4.83 1.09
CA THR A 93 -10.03 5.09 -0.33
C THR A 93 -11.03 4.06 -0.86
N LEU A 94 -10.80 2.77 -0.59
CA LEU A 94 -11.72 1.69 -0.99
C LEU A 94 -13.08 1.76 -0.33
N THR A 95 -13.10 2.15 0.93
CA THR A 95 -14.33 2.29 1.69
C THR A 95 -15.12 3.49 1.18
N ALA A 96 -14.47 4.63 0.92
CA ALA A 96 -15.11 5.82 0.37
C ALA A 96 -15.69 5.57 -1.03
N GLU A 97 -14.92 4.92 -1.91
CA GLU A 97 -15.33 4.61 -3.29
C GLU A 97 -16.49 3.61 -3.32
N SER A 98 -16.47 2.59 -2.44
CA SER A 98 -17.53 1.58 -2.36
C SER A 98 -18.87 2.10 -1.79
N HIS A 99 -18.87 3.18 -1.01
CA HIS A 99 -20.07 3.83 -0.48
C HIS A 99 -20.66 4.89 -1.40
N SER A 100 -19.93 5.35 -2.42
CA SER A 100 -20.46 6.24 -3.43
C SER A 100 -21.59 5.52 -4.19
N ARG A 101 -22.82 6.05 -4.10
CA ARG A 101 -24.06 5.41 -4.61
C ARG A 101 -24.14 5.23 -6.13
N GLY A 102 -23.04 5.39 -6.86
CA GLY A 102 -23.00 5.25 -8.30
C GLY A 102 -21.57 5.08 -8.82
N MET A 103 -21.22 3.84 -9.14
CA MET A 103 -20.46 3.54 -10.36
C MET A 103 -19.01 4.02 -10.45
N GLN A 104 -18.27 4.23 -9.36
CA GLN A 104 -16.80 4.21 -9.43
C GLN A 104 -16.24 2.92 -8.84
N LEU A 105 -15.58 2.15 -9.71
CA LEU A 105 -14.77 1.00 -9.35
C LEU A 105 -13.65 1.52 -8.46
N PRO A 106 -13.42 0.97 -7.26
CA PRO A 106 -12.13 1.19 -6.65
C PRO A 106 -11.05 0.71 -7.61
N SER A 107 -10.00 1.48 -7.80
CA SER A 107 -8.97 1.16 -8.80
C SER A 107 -8.30 -0.17 -8.42
N VAL A 108 -8.77 -1.28 -9.00
CA VAL A 108 -8.27 -2.65 -8.76
C VAL A 108 -6.76 -2.70 -8.96
N ALA A 109 -6.27 -1.99 -9.99
CA ALA A 109 -4.84 -1.81 -10.25
C ALA A 109 -4.10 -1.11 -9.11
N ASN A 110 -4.69 -0.06 -8.51
CA ASN A 110 -4.08 0.64 -7.38
C ASN A 110 -4.01 -0.26 -6.14
N ILE A 111 -5.08 -0.98 -5.81
CA ILE A 111 -5.08 -1.89 -4.65
C ILE A 111 -4.05 -2.99 -4.84
N LEU A 112 -4.00 -3.58 -6.03
CA LEU A 112 -3.03 -4.60 -6.36
C LEU A 112 -1.60 -4.07 -6.23
N ALA A 113 -1.32 -2.87 -6.73
CA ALA A 113 0.00 -2.25 -6.59
C ALA A 113 0.35 -1.98 -5.12
N VAL A 114 -0.61 -1.50 -4.33
CA VAL A 114 -0.43 -1.22 -2.90
C VAL A 114 -0.24 -2.52 -2.10
N SER A 115 -1.01 -3.57 -2.38
CA SER A 115 -0.90 -4.88 -1.72
C SER A 115 0.43 -5.54 -2.02
N GLU A 116 0.89 -5.54 -3.27
CA GLU A 116 2.19 -6.10 -3.64
C GLU A 116 3.35 -5.29 -3.04
N THR A 117 3.31 -3.97 -3.14
CA THR A 117 4.36 -3.10 -2.58
C THR A 117 4.46 -3.26 -1.07
N THR A 118 3.32 -3.33 -0.38
CA THR A 118 3.28 -3.53 1.08
C THR A 118 3.80 -4.90 1.46
N ARG A 119 3.39 -5.96 0.74
CA ARG A 119 3.88 -7.32 0.97
C ARG A 119 5.40 -7.40 0.85
N ILE A 120 5.95 -6.92 -0.27
CA ILE A 120 7.38 -6.96 -0.55
C ILE A 120 8.14 -6.13 0.49
N GLY A 121 7.69 -4.90 0.76
CA GLY A 121 8.33 -4.00 1.71
C GLY A 121 8.36 -4.54 3.13
N VAL A 122 7.22 -5.02 3.64
CA VAL A 122 7.11 -5.58 5.00
C VAL A 122 7.96 -6.84 5.15
N VAL A 123 7.93 -7.75 4.18
CA VAL A 123 8.78 -8.96 4.21
C VAL A 123 10.26 -8.58 4.23
N GLY A 124 10.67 -7.61 3.40
CA GLY A 124 12.03 -7.09 3.38
C GLY A 124 12.46 -6.51 4.73
N ILE A 125 11.62 -5.69 5.36
CA ILE A 125 11.89 -5.11 6.68
C ILE A 125 12.05 -6.21 7.76
N LEU A 126 11.19 -7.22 7.76
CA LEU A 126 11.26 -8.34 8.70
C LEU A 126 12.56 -9.14 8.51
N GLU A 127 12.94 -9.40 7.26
CA GLU A 127 14.20 -10.07 6.93
C GLU A 127 15.42 -9.25 7.38
N GLU A 128 15.44 -7.96 7.07
CA GLU A 128 16.53 -7.07 7.46
C GLU A 128 16.69 -6.98 8.99
N GLN A 129 15.57 -6.86 9.73
CA GLN A 129 15.60 -6.90 11.20
C GLN A 129 16.18 -8.23 11.68
N TYR A 130 15.73 -9.35 11.13
CA TYR A 130 16.24 -10.67 11.50
C TYR A 130 17.76 -10.75 11.25
N GLN A 131 18.24 -10.30 10.09
CA GLN A 131 19.66 -10.28 9.76
C GLN A 131 20.45 -9.40 10.73
N ARG A 132 19.98 -8.19 11.05
CA ARG A 132 20.63 -7.31 12.05
C ARG A 132 20.71 -7.96 13.42
N MET A 133 19.66 -8.66 13.85
CA MET A 133 19.63 -9.30 15.18
C MET A 133 20.51 -10.56 15.26
N VAL A 134 20.61 -11.32 14.17
CA VAL A 134 21.49 -12.50 14.09
C VAL A 134 22.96 -12.07 13.97
N GLN A 135 23.26 -11.09 13.12
CA GLN A 135 24.62 -10.61 12.90
C GLN A 135 25.12 -9.73 14.05
N GLY A 136 24.23 -8.92 14.65
CA GLY A 136 24.51 -8.11 15.84
C GLY A 136 24.72 -8.91 17.13
N GLY A 137 24.58 -10.24 17.10
CA GLY A 137 25.05 -11.14 18.16
C GLY A 137 26.56 -11.36 18.18
N SER A 138 27.28 -10.93 17.13
CA SER A 138 28.74 -10.93 17.06
C SER A 138 29.25 -9.56 16.62
N ALA A 139 29.91 -8.88 17.56
CA ALA A 139 30.71 -7.66 17.44
C ALA A 139 30.87 -7.00 16.05
N SER A 140 30.56 -5.71 16.02
CA SER A 140 31.22 -4.66 15.23
C SER A 140 31.86 -5.09 13.92
N ARG A 141 31.12 -4.97 12.82
CA ARG A 141 31.75 -4.62 11.55
C ARG A 141 31.06 -3.42 10.96
N THR A 142 31.75 -2.30 11.05
CA THR A 142 31.66 -1.15 10.17
C THR A 142 31.52 -1.64 8.73
N PHE A 143 30.28 -1.75 8.25
CA PHE A 143 30.00 -1.89 6.83
C PHE A 143 29.40 -0.58 6.37
N LEU A 144 30.28 0.27 5.83
CA LEU A 144 29.89 1.29 4.88
C LEU A 144 29.30 0.55 3.68
N SER A 145 27.97 0.47 3.60
CA SER A 145 27.30 0.06 2.36
C SER A 145 26.91 1.32 1.57
N PRO A 146 27.33 1.44 0.29
CA PRO A 146 27.05 2.61 -0.53
C PRO A 146 25.57 2.71 -0.93
N SER A 147 24.99 3.88 -0.65
CA SER A 147 24.10 4.62 -1.54
C SER A 147 23.09 3.83 -2.39
N HIS A 148 21.91 3.57 -1.83
CA HIS A 148 20.67 3.50 -2.62
C HIS A 148 19.80 4.74 -2.37
N ARG A 149 20.38 5.92 -2.66
CA ARG A 149 19.58 7.08 -3.09
C ARG A 149 19.33 6.92 -4.59
N SER A 150 18.17 6.38 -4.97
CA SER A 150 17.49 6.66 -6.26
C SER A 150 16.25 5.77 -6.43
N ALA A 151 15.10 6.22 -5.93
CA ALA A 151 13.78 5.80 -6.43
C ALA A 151 12.59 6.68 -5.95
N LEU A 152 12.82 7.90 -5.45
CA LEU A 152 11.73 8.83 -5.10
C LEU A 152 11.89 10.20 -5.76
N ARG A 153 12.29 10.21 -7.04
CA ARG A 153 12.25 11.43 -7.86
C ARG A 153 11.90 11.09 -9.29
N GLY A 154 10.60 10.93 -9.56
CA GLY A 154 10.08 10.83 -10.91
C GLY A 154 8.61 10.42 -10.94
N SER A 155 7.76 11.31 -11.45
CA SER A 155 6.37 11.08 -11.83
C SER A 155 5.31 11.03 -10.73
N VAL A 156 5.12 12.17 -10.05
CA VAL A 156 3.75 12.68 -9.84
C VAL A 156 3.65 13.97 -10.63
N ALA A 157 3.27 13.86 -11.89
CA ALA A 157 3.05 14.98 -12.80
C ALA A 157 1.67 14.85 -13.45
N TRP A 158 0.61 14.77 -12.65
CA TRP A 158 -0.76 14.92 -13.15
C TRP A 158 -1.60 15.59 -12.07
N MET A 159 -1.53 16.92 -12.00
CA MET A 159 -2.60 17.81 -11.49
C MET A 159 -2.13 19.26 -11.64
N SER A 160 -2.38 19.85 -12.81
CA SER A 160 -2.50 21.30 -12.99
C SER A 160 -3.27 21.53 -14.29
N GLY A 161 -4.53 21.91 -14.17
CA GLY A 161 -5.39 22.14 -15.33
C GLY A 161 -6.85 22.39 -14.98
N VAL A 162 -7.14 23.03 -13.85
CA VAL A 162 -8.42 23.71 -13.65
C VAL A 162 -8.05 25.11 -13.23
N ASP A 163 -8.12 26.07 -14.16
CA ASP A 163 -8.56 27.41 -13.83
C ASP A 163 -9.05 28.17 -15.08
N HIS A 164 -10.18 28.81 -14.84
CA HIS A 164 -10.96 29.70 -15.67
C HIS A 164 -10.12 30.83 -16.31
N LEU A 165 -10.42 31.17 -17.57
CA LEU A 165 -10.40 32.56 -18.00
C LEU A 165 -11.41 32.83 -19.12
N SER A 166 -12.49 33.50 -18.73
CA SER A 166 -13.34 34.30 -19.59
C SER A 166 -12.53 35.47 -20.20
N THR A 167 -12.84 35.89 -21.43
CA THR A 167 -13.00 37.29 -21.90
C THR A 167 -12.70 37.45 -23.41
N PHE A 168 -13.78 37.68 -24.17
CA PHE A 168 -13.96 38.69 -25.24
C PHE A 168 -12.85 38.96 -26.29
N GLN A 169 -13.15 38.75 -27.57
CA GLN A 169 -13.53 39.80 -28.56
C GLN A 169 -13.60 39.20 -29.98
N SER A 170 -14.75 39.30 -30.65
CA SER A 170 -15.10 40.35 -31.63
C SER A 170 -14.54 40.11 -33.04
N LYS A 171 -15.42 39.69 -33.95
CA LYS A 171 -15.43 40.21 -35.33
C LYS A 171 -16.86 40.23 -35.88
N ARG A 172 -17.36 41.46 -36.03
CA ARG A 172 -18.52 41.85 -36.85
C ARG A 172 -18.34 41.40 -38.30
N SER A 173 -19.40 40.94 -38.96
CA SER A 173 -20.22 41.77 -39.88
C SER A 173 -21.07 40.93 -40.83
N MET A 174 -22.36 41.30 -40.90
CA MET A 174 -23.27 41.37 -42.08
C MET A 174 -23.61 40.04 -42.79
N GLU A 175 -24.84 39.71 -43.22
CA GLU A 175 -26.04 40.46 -43.66
C GLU A 175 -27.32 39.69 -43.18
N VAL A 176 -28.40 40.30 -42.64
CA VAL A 176 -29.60 40.87 -43.30
C VAL A 176 -30.06 40.01 -44.50
N VAL A 177 -31.25 39.41 -44.54
CA VAL A 177 -32.57 40.01 -44.89
C VAL A 177 -33.63 38.89 -44.76
N PHE A 178 -34.74 39.25 -44.11
CA PHE A 178 -36.10 38.66 -44.07
C PHE A 178 -36.35 37.18 -44.43
#